data_AF-A0A975DX86-F1
#
_entry.id   AF-A0A975DX86-F1
#
_cell.length_a   1.000
_cell.length_b   1.000
_cell.length_c   1.000
_cell.angle_alpha   90.00
_cell.angle_beta   90.00
_cell.angle_gamma   90.00
#
_symmetry.space_group_name_H-M   'P 1'
#
loop_
_entity.id
_entity.type
_entity.pdbx_description
1 polymer ?
#
loop_
_entity_poly.entity_id
_entity_poly.type
_entity_poly.pdbx_seq_one_letter_code
_entity_poly.pdbx_strand_id
1 'polypeptide(L)'
;MEPQEIRIVLGFSSDDQAWLRRSSITVPKYWQGHSVAPATGDAIRIGGRQFIIQGRAWEHDGGTPVLRLLLSSGHAESDTVFG
;
A
#
# COMPACT_ATOMS: atom_id res chain seq x y z
N MET A 1 0.71 -3.55 27.39
CA MET A 1 0.11 -2.76 26.29
C MET A 1 -0.17 -3.78 25.20
N GLU A 2 -1.43 -4.17 25.04
CA GLU A 2 -1.81 -5.16 24.02
C GLU A 2 -1.46 -4.60 22.63
N PRO A 3 -0.91 -5.40 21.70
CA PRO A 3 -0.67 -4.94 20.34
C PRO A 3 -2.03 -4.60 19.71
N GLN A 4 -2.29 -3.31 19.51
CA GLN A 4 -3.50 -2.86 18.84
C GLN A 4 -3.42 -3.28 17.38
N GLU A 5 -4.38 -4.09 16.93
CA GLU A 5 -4.47 -4.51 15.53
C GLU A 5 -4.78 -3.29 14.67
N ILE A 6 -3.77 -2.79 13.94
CA ILE A 6 -3.93 -1.65 13.05
C ILE A 6 -4.49 -2.15 11.72
N ARG A 7 -5.73 -1.77 11.42
CA ARG A 7 -6.30 -2.01 10.09
C ARG A 7 -5.65 -1.05 9.09
N ILE A 8 -4.89 -1.60 8.14
CA ILE A 8 -4.18 -0.82 7.12
C ILE A 8 -4.87 -0.99 5.76
N VAL A 9 -5.09 0.13 5.06
CA VAL A 9 -5.69 0.16 3.72
C VAL A 9 -4.76 0.90 2.75
N LEU A 10 -4.56 0.32 1.56
CA LEU A 10 -3.75 0.92 0.51
C LEU A 10 -4.60 1.79 -0.42
N GLY A 11 -4.26 3.07 -0.50
CA GLY A 11 -4.81 4.03 -1.45
C GLY A 11 -3.97 4.07 -2.72
N PHE A 12 -4.48 3.43 -3.76
CA PHE A 12 -3.89 3.45 -5.11
C PHE A 12 -4.42 4.63 -5.93
N SER A 13 -3.65 5.05 -6.93
CA SER A 13 -4.17 5.90 -8.00
C SER A 13 -5.30 5.19 -8.76
N SER A 14 -6.15 5.95 -9.47
CA SER A 14 -7.21 5.38 -10.30
C SER A 14 -6.67 4.40 -11.35
N ASP A 15 -5.53 4.74 -11.96
CA ASP A 15 -4.87 3.92 -12.98
C ASP A 15 -4.32 2.62 -12.41
N ASP A 16 -3.68 2.69 -11.24
CA ASP A 16 -3.16 1.50 -10.55
C ASP A 16 -4.31 0.62 -10.04
N GLN A 17 -5.40 1.21 -9.56
CA GLN A 17 -6.57 0.44 -9.15
C GLN A 17 -7.20 -0.28 -10.36
N ALA A 18 -7.27 0.38 -11.51
CA ALA A 18 -7.74 -0.23 -12.74
C ALA A 18 -6.79 -1.33 -13.23
N TRP A 19 -5.48 -1.13 -13.13
CA TRP A 19 -4.46 -2.14 -13.43
C TRP A 19 -4.60 -3.38 -12.53
N LEU A 20 -4.67 -3.21 -11.20
CA LEU A 20 -4.85 -4.31 -10.24
C LEU A 20 -6.06 -5.19 -10.60
N ARG A 21 -7.20 -4.55 -10.93
CA ARG A 21 -8.42 -5.25 -11.34
C ARG A 21 -8.25 -6.00 -12.65
N ARG A 22 -7.74 -5.36 -13.71
CA ARG A 22 -7.55 -5.98 -15.03
C ARG A 22 -6.55 -7.13 -15.00
N SER A 23 -5.48 -6.99 -14.22
CA SER A 23 -4.42 -8.00 -14.09
C SER A 23 -4.74 -9.07 -13.05
N SER A 24 -5.89 -8.99 -12.37
CA SER A 24 -6.31 -9.95 -11.33
C SER A 24 -5.24 -10.14 -10.24
N ILE A 25 -4.56 -9.06 -9.86
CA ILE A 25 -3.50 -9.08 -8.85
C ILE A 25 -4.12 -9.10 -7.45
N THR A 26 -3.80 -10.13 -6.68
CA THR A 26 -4.14 -10.17 -5.26
C THR A 26 -3.16 -9.32 -4.47
N VAL A 27 -3.67 -8.36 -3.70
CA VAL A 27 -2.85 -7.52 -2.81
C VAL A 27 -2.59 -8.27 -1.50
N PRO A 28 -1.34 -8.58 -1.15
CA PRO A 28 -1.03 -9.28 0.09
C PRO A 28 -1.35 -8.44 1.34
N LYS A 29 -1.67 -9.11 2.44
CA LYS A 29 -1.86 -8.47 3.75
C LYS A 29 -0.52 -8.21 4.44
N TYR A 30 0.32 -7.34 3.86
CA TYR A 30 1.72 -7.12 4.27
C TYR A 30 1.94 -6.84 5.75
N TRP A 31 0.97 -6.24 6.44
CA TRP A 31 1.12 -5.81 7.83
C TRP A 31 0.24 -6.58 8.82
N GLN A 32 -0.36 -7.71 8.41
CA GLN A 32 -1.13 -8.53 9.34
C GLN A 32 -0.22 -9.02 10.48
N GLY A 33 -0.57 -8.68 11.72
CA GLY A 33 0.21 -9.05 12.91
C GLY A 33 1.45 -8.17 13.19
N HIS A 34 1.71 -7.13 12.40
CA HIS A 34 2.77 -6.18 12.69
C HIS A 34 2.30 -5.13 13.71
N SER A 35 3.13 -4.86 14.73
CA SER A 35 2.86 -3.83 15.75
C SER A 35 3.27 -2.41 15.33
N VAL A 36 4.01 -2.29 14.24
CA VAL A 36 4.56 -1.03 13.75
C VAL A 36 3.90 -0.67 12.43
N ALA A 37 3.26 0.50 12.41
CA ALA A 37 2.69 1.06 11.20
C ALA A 37 3.81 1.49 10.23
N PRO A 38 3.63 1.26 8.92
CA PRO A 38 4.60 1.70 7.93
C PRO A 38 4.69 3.23 7.86
N ALA A 39 5.87 3.70 7.45
CA ALA A 39 6.23 5.11 7.36
C ALA A 39 6.19 5.61 5.91
N THR A 40 6.12 6.94 5.77
CA THR A 40 6.37 7.59 4.48
C THR A 40 7.79 7.29 4.03
N GLY A 41 7.96 6.93 2.76
CA GLY A 41 9.23 6.50 2.17
C GLY A 41 9.43 4.99 2.12
N ASP A 42 8.66 4.21 2.87
CA ASP A 42 8.71 2.74 2.77
C ASP A 42 8.22 2.30 1.39
N ALA A 43 8.87 1.27 0.84
CA ALA A 43 8.52 0.67 -0.44
C ALA A 43 7.73 -0.63 -0.25
N ILE A 44 6.72 -0.84 -1.10
CA ILE A 44 6.03 -2.11 -1.23
C ILE A 44 6.00 -2.55 -2.69
N ARG A 45 6.05 -3.87 -2.90
CA ARG A 45 5.99 -4.46 -4.24
C ARG A 45 4.71 -5.25 -4.41
N ILE A 46 3.95 -4.99 -5.47
CA ILE A 46 2.69 -5.68 -5.75
C ILE A 46 2.67 -6.00 -7.24
N GLY A 47 2.44 -7.26 -7.60
CA GLY A 47 2.30 -7.68 -9.00
C GLY A 47 3.46 -7.26 -9.92
N GLY A 48 4.70 -7.25 -9.40
CA GLY A 48 5.89 -6.83 -10.16
C GLY A 48 6.11 -5.31 -10.26
N ARG A 49 5.25 -4.50 -9.63
CA ARG A 49 5.43 -3.04 -9.54
C ARG A 49 5.85 -2.60 -8.15
N GLN A 50 6.65 -1.55 -8.08
CA GLN A 50 7.04 -0.92 -6.82
C GLN A 50 6.21 0.35 -6.56
N PHE A 51 5.77 0.50 -5.32
CA PHE A 51 5.02 1.64 -4.81
C PHE A 51 5.74 2.20 -3.59
N ILE A 52 5.83 3.52 -3.50
CA ILE A 52 6.36 4.21 -2.32
C ILE A 52 5.19 4.79 -1.53
N ILE A 53 5.21 4.63 -0.21
CA ILE A 53 4.26 5.31 0.66
C ILE A 53 4.59 6.80 0.66
N GLN A 54 3.73 7.61 0.07
CA GLN A 54 3.88 9.06 -0.01
C GLN A 54 3.22 9.78 1.17
N GLY A 55 2.18 9.18 1.75
CA GLY A 55 1.41 9.80 2.81
C GLY A 55 0.66 8.80 3.67
N ARG A 56 0.23 9.27 4.83
CA ARG A 56 -0.49 8.50 5.84
C ARG A 56 -1.67 9.31 6.34
N ALA A 57 -2.85 8.70 6.43
CA ALA A 57 -4.04 9.32 6.99
C ALA A 57 -4.70 8.34 7.96
N TRP A 58 -4.96 8.80 9.18
CA TRP A 58 -5.79 8.08 10.14
C TRP A 58 -7.24 8.42 9.88
N GLU A 59 -8.03 7.39 9.62
CA GLU A 59 -9.46 7.45 9.35
C GLU A 59 -10.21 6.69 10.44
N HIS A 60 -11.52 6.92 10.47
CA HIS A 60 -12.43 6.22 11.37
C HIS A 60 -13.49 5.52 10.52
N ASP A 61 -13.51 4.18 10.55
CA ASP A 61 -14.49 3.36 9.85
C ASP A 61 -15.33 2.59 10.88
N GLY A 62 -16.58 3.02 11.07
CA GLY A 62 -17.54 2.32 11.92
C GLY A 62 -17.10 2.08 13.37
N GLY A 63 -16.29 2.97 13.96
CA GLY A 63 -15.76 2.80 15.33
C GLY A 63 -14.34 2.26 15.40
N THR A 64 -13.76 1.83 14.28
CA THR A 64 -12.42 1.24 14.22
C THR A 64 -11.45 2.21 13.54
N PRO A 65 -10.28 2.51 14.14
CA PRO A 65 -9.26 3.32 13.48
C PRO A 65 -8.68 2.55 12.29
N VAL A 66 -8.56 3.24 11.16
CA VAL A 66 -7.96 2.70 9.93
C VAL A 66 -6.80 3.60 9.52
N LEU A 67 -5.65 3.01 9.22
CA LEU A 67 -4.53 3.72 8.63
C LEU A 67 -4.57 3.57 7.10
N ARG A 68 -4.87 4.65 6.39
CA ARG A 68 -4.75 4.71 4.94
C ARG A 68 -3.33 5.12 4.55
N LEU A 69 -2.73 4.35 3.65
CA LEU A 69 -1.43 4.63 3.05
C LEU A 69 -1.65 5.12 1.62
N LEU A 70 -1.20 6.34 1.33
CA LEU A 70 -1.28 6.93 0.00
C LEU A 70 -0.03 6.50 -0.76
N LEU A 71 -0.23 5.76 -1.85
CA LEU A 71 0.86 5.19 -2.64
C LEU A 71 1.20 6.06 -3.84
N SER A 72 2.48 6.11 -4.21
CA SER A 72 2.92 6.63 -5.50
C SER A 72 2.32 5.83 -6.65
N SER A 73 2.38 6.36 -7.87
CA SER A 73 2.08 5.56 -9.05
C SER A 73 3.03 4.37 -9.16
N GLY A 74 2.46 3.18 -9.35
CA GLY A 74 3.22 1.95 -9.43
C GLY A 74 3.89 1.80 -10.79
N HIS A 75 5.21 1.64 -10.79
CA HIS A 75 5.95 1.34 -12.02
C HIS A 75 6.56 -0.05 -11.89
N ALA A 76 6.55 -0.81 -12.98
CA ALA A 76 7.43 -1.97 -13.06
C ALA A 76 8.84 -1.40 -13.13
N GLU A 77 9.73 -1.83 -12.24
CA GLU A 77 11.15 -1.56 -12.46
C GLU A 77 11.51 -2.27 -13.77
N SER A 78 11.66 -1.47 -14.84
CA SER A 78 12.26 -1.95 -16.07
C SER A 78 13.73 -2.18 -15.73
N ASP A 79 14.20 -3.43 -15.80
CA ASP A 79 15.63 -3.78 -15.74
C ASP A 79 16.44 -3.15 -16.89
N THR A 80 15.85 -2.25 -17.67
CA THR A 80 16.54 -1.51 -18.72
C THR A 80 16.08 -0.06 -18.72
N VAL A 81 16.95 0.83 -18.24
CA VAL A 81 16.94 2.24 -18.61
C VAL A 81 17.79 2.32 -19.87
N PHE A 82 17.17 2.44 -21.05
CA PHE A 82 17.92 2.83 -22.23
C PHE A 82 18.20 4.33 -22.10
N GLY A 83 19.41 4.67 -21.69
CA GLY A 83 20.00 5.99 -21.81
C GLY A 83 20.62 6.21 -23.18
#